data_AF-A0A941ZZ82-F1
#
_entry.id   AF-A0A941ZZ82-F1
#
_cell.length_a   1.000
_cell.length_b   1.000
_cell.length_c   1.000
_cell.angle_alpha   90.00
_cell.angle_beta   90.00
_cell.angle_gamma   90.00
#
_symmetry.space_group_name_H-M   'P 1'
#
loop_
_entity.id
_entity.type
_entity.pdbx_description
1 polymer ?
#
loop_
_entity_poly.entity_id
_entity_poly.type
_entity_poly.pdbx_seq_one_letter_code
_entity_poly.pdbx_strand_id
1 'polypeptide(L)'
;MNIANNLEASAFFFPNNPAVRQAGSETTYAQLNERANRIATGLIKMGVHPGEHVGLCALNSADWIAFYFGVIKAGAVAVTLSGSLTANELSILVNHSKPRLMFTSEAKLAELEQLKDASGLGKIICPGGDLDLDQLMNMGSGSFKALDRERREKAAILYTGGTTGMPKGVMLTHEGIHFSAHSVAHSERSTESDVALCFLPFNHVFGQMHIMNATILSSGCLELLPSFDMDRVLEIMQSGRLTKFFAVPTVYMRLLTLGDLEKRLGRLRYCFSAA
;
A
#
# COMPACT_ATOMS: atom_id res chain seq x y z
N MET A 1 -6.83 -3.30 18.89
CA MET A 1 -5.99 -3.99 17.87
C MET A 1 -5.88 -3.03 16.71
N ASN A 2 -4.73 -2.39 16.54
CA ASN A 2 -4.46 -1.44 15.46
C ASN A 2 -3.50 -2.11 14.47
N ILE A 3 -3.83 -2.11 13.17
CA ILE A 3 -2.99 -2.71 12.13
C ILE A 3 -1.61 -2.05 12.00
N ALA A 4 -1.45 -0.80 12.47
CA ALA A 4 -0.13 -0.17 12.60
C ALA A 4 0.84 -1.01 13.44
N ASN A 5 0.33 -1.79 14.40
CA ASN A 5 1.14 -2.67 15.24
C ASN A 5 1.88 -3.74 14.43
N ASN A 6 1.37 -4.14 13.25
CA ASN A 6 2.07 -5.08 12.38
C ASN A 6 3.41 -4.50 11.92
N LEU A 7 3.41 -3.23 11.49
CA LEU A 7 4.63 -2.52 11.09
C LEU A 7 5.53 -2.23 12.30
N GLU A 8 4.96 -1.80 13.42
CA GLU A 8 5.73 -1.52 14.64
C GLU A 8 6.43 -2.77 15.19
N ALA A 9 5.74 -3.91 15.21
CA ALA A 9 6.31 -5.19 15.63
C ALA A 9 7.44 -5.63 14.69
N SER A 10 7.22 -5.59 13.36
CA SER A 10 8.26 -5.93 12.39
C SER A 10 9.48 -5.00 12.49
N ALA A 11 9.28 -3.70 12.73
CA ALA A 11 10.36 -2.75 12.96
C ALA A 11 11.09 -2.94 14.28
N PHE A 12 10.41 -3.47 15.30
CA PHE A 12 11.02 -3.77 16.60
C PHE A 12 11.85 -5.05 16.56
N PHE A 13 11.29 -6.15 16.03
CA PHE A 13 11.95 -7.46 16.01
C PHE A 13 12.93 -7.64 14.85
N PHE A 14 12.68 -7.00 13.70
CA PHE A 14 13.46 -7.15 12.48
C PHE A 14 13.87 -5.79 11.87
N PRO A 15 14.45 -4.85 12.65
CA PRO A 15 14.69 -3.47 12.22
C PRO A 15 15.55 -3.36 10.95
N ASN A 16 16.52 -4.26 10.80
CA ASN A 16 17.49 -4.26 9.70
C ASN A 16 17.05 -5.13 8.52
N ASN A 17 15.95 -5.87 8.63
CA ASN A 17 15.45 -6.64 7.51
C ASN A 17 14.88 -5.70 6.44
N PRO A 18 15.05 -6.03 5.15
CA PRO A 18 14.41 -5.29 4.07
C PRO A 18 12.90 -5.44 4.14
N ALA A 19 12.20 -4.31 4.24
CA ALA A 19 10.74 -4.27 4.13
C ALA A 19 10.31 -4.10 2.67
N VAL A 20 11.02 -3.23 1.94
CA VAL A 20 10.71 -2.88 0.55
C VAL A 20 11.99 -2.80 -0.26
N ARG A 21 11.97 -3.39 -1.46
CA ARG A 21 12.96 -3.18 -2.51
C ARG A 21 12.27 -2.59 -3.73
N GLN A 22 12.84 -1.53 -4.28
CA GLN A 22 12.27 -0.84 -5.44
C GLN A 22 13.38 -0.16 -6.23
N ALA A 23 13.46 -0.42 -7.53
CA ALA A 23 14.41 0.23 -8.44
C ALA A 23 15.88 0.20 -7.94
N GLY A 24 16.31 -0.92 -7.35
CA GLY A 24 17.66 -1.08 -6.80
C GLY A 24 17.91 -0.45 -5.42
N SER A 25 16.93 0.30 -4.89
CA SER A 25 16.94 0.79 -3.51
C SER A 25 16.30 -0.21 -2.55
N GLU A 26 16.75 -0.20 -1.30
CA GLU A 26 16.24 -1.03 -0.22
C GLU A 26 15.84 -0.13 0.96
N THR A 27 14.62 -0.32 1.46
CA THR A 27 14.10 0.33 2.68
C THR A 27 13.92 -0.74 3.75
N THR A 28 14.60 -0.59 4.88
CA THR A 28 14.47 -1.51 6.02
C THR A 28 13.17 -1.27 6.79
N TYR A 29 12.78 -2.22 7.64
CA TYR A 29 11.62 -2.05 8.52
C TYR A 29 11.77 -0.86 9.48
N ALA A 30 12.96 -0.60 10.01
CA ALA A 30 13.21 0.57 10.85
C ALA A 30 12.97 1.88 10.09
N GLN A 31 13.51 1.98 8.87
CA GLN A 31 13.32 3.15 8.01
C GLN A 31 11.86 3.33 7.61
N LEU A 32 11.18 2.25 7.20
CA LEU A 32 9.77 2.30 6.81
C LEU A 32 8.88 2.78 7.97
N ASN A 33 9.12 2.27 9.18
CA ASN A 33 8.38 2.68 10.38
C ASN A 33 8.70 4.12 10.80
N GLU A 34 9.95 4.58 10.71
CA GLU A 34 10.31 5.97 10.96
C GLU A 34 9.58 6.92 9.99
N ARG A 35 9.57 6.59 8.70
CA ARG A 35 8.84 7.37 7.68
C ARG A 35 7.34 7.40 7.97
N ALA A 36 6.75 6.26 8.29
CA ALA A 36 5.34 6.18 8.69
C ALA A 36 5.04 7.02 9.94
N ASN A 37 5.94 7.05 10.93
CA ASN A 37 5.82 7.87 12.14
C ASN A 37 5.87 9.38 11.82
N ARG A 38 6.81 9.80 10.96
CA ARG A 38 6.92 11.19 10.50
C ARG A 38 5.66 11.62 9.76
N ILE A 39 5.14 10.77 8.87
CA ILE A 39 3.89 11.03 8.16
C ILE A 39 2.73 11.14 9.16
N ALA A 40 2.57 10.20 10.08
CA ALA A 40 1.49 10.21 11.07
C ALA A 40 1.47 11.50 11.90
N THR A 41 2.62 11.89 12.43
CA THR A 41 2.75 13.11 13.24
C THR A 41 2.64 14.38 12.42
N GLY A 42 3.10 14.38 11.17
CA GLY A 42 2.86 15.46 10.21
C GLY A 42 1.37 15.65 9.93
N LEU A 43 0.63 14.56 9.66
CA LEU A 43 -0.82 14.58 9.45
C LEU A 43 -1.56 15.11 10.68
N ILE A 44 -1.19 14.68 11.89
CA ILE A 44 -1.76 15.19 13.14
C ILE A 44 -1.51 16.70 13.27
N LYS A 45 -0.30 17.20 12.96
CA LYS A 45 0.02 18.64 12.96
C LYS A 45 -0.75 19.43 11.90
N MET A 46 -1.13 18.80 10.79
CA MET A 46 -2.05 19.36 9.80
C MET A 46 -3.53 19.33 10.25
N GLY A 47 -3.80 18.84 11.45
CA GLY A 47 -5.14 18.79 12.05
C GLY A 47 -5.96 17.59 11.57
N VAL A 48 -5.33 16.50 11.12
CA VAL A 48 -6.03 15.23 10.89
C VAL A 48 -6.41 14.62 12.24
N HIS A 49 -7.68 14.27 12.38
CA HIS A 49 -8.24 13.64 13.58
C HIS A 49 -8.57 12.15 13.32
N PRO A 50 -8.58 11.31 14.37
CA PRO A 50 -8.98 9.91 14.23
C PRO A 50 -10.36 9.75 13.59
N GLY A 51 -10.47 8.79 12.66
CA GLY A 51 -11.70 8.51 11.92
C GLY A 51 -11.92 9.39 10.67
N GLU A 52 -11.17 10.47 10.49
CA GLU A 52 -11.21 11.24 9.24
C GLU A 52 -10.61 10.43 8.07
N HIS A 53 -11.07 10.71 6.86
CA HIS A 53 -10.61 10.03 5.66
C HIS A 53 -9.39 10.76 5.07
N VAL A 54 -8.36 10.01 4.72
CA VAL A 54 -7.19 10.50 3.98
C VAL A 54 -7.04 9.66 2.72
N GLY A 55 -7.02 10.30 1.56
CA GLY A 55 -6.95 9.65 0.27
C GLY A 55 -5.52 9.33 -0.16
N LEU A 56 -5.35 8.19 -0.86
CA LEU A 56 -4.12 7.78 -1.53
C LEU A 56 -4.44 7.45 -2.98
N CYS A 57 -3.94 8.25 -3.92
CA CYS A 57 -4.07 8.08 -5.37
C CYS A 57 -2.68 8.07 -6.02
N ALA A 58 -1.87 7.06 -5.70
CA ALA A 58 -0.50 6.95 -6.17
C ALA A 58 -0.15 5.50 -6.53
N LEU A 59 0.89 5.32 -7.32
CA LEU A 59 1.42 4.00 -7.68
C LEU A 59 2.07 3.32 -6.48
N ASN A 60 2.29 2.00 -6.59
CA ASN A 60 2.99 1.23 -5.58
C ASN A 60 4.41 1.78 -5.38
N SER A 61 4.74 2.10 -4.12
CA SER A 61 6.09 2.52 -3.73
C SER A 61 6.29 2.32 -2.23
N ALA A 62 7.55 2.40 -1.78
CA ALA A 62 7.85 2.48 -0.35
C ALA A 62 7.12 3.66 0.31
N ASP A 63 6.99 4.77 -0.41
CA ASP A 63 6.31 6.00 0.03
C ASP A 63 4.82 5.77 0.22
N TRP A 64 4.19 5.05 -0.70
CA TRP A 64 2.78 4.66 -0.58
C TRP A 64 2.55 3.84 0.68
N ILE A 65 3.43 2.86 0.96
CA ILE A 65 3.33 2.00 2.15
C ILE A 65 3.54 2.83 3.43
N ALA A 66 4.57 3.68 3.45
CA ALA A 66 4.83 4.58 4.56
C ALA A 66 3.64 5.51 4.81
N PHE A 67 3.03 6.05 3.75
CA PHE A 67 1.87 6.94 3.85
C PHE A 67 0.63 6.21 4.36
N TYR A 68 0.35 5.01 3.84
CA TYR A 68 -0.74 4.15 4.31
C TYR A 68 -0.63 3.87 5.81
N PHE A 69 0.53 3.42 6.28
CA PHE A 69 0.75 3.20 7.70
C PHE A 69 0.78 4.48 8.51
N GLY A 70 1.23 5.61 7.95
CA GLY A 70 1.18 6.92 8.58
C GLY A 70 -0.25 7.39 8.85
N VAL A 71 -1.15 7.22 7.88
CA VAL A 71 -2.60 7.49 8.04
C VAL A 71 -3.19 6.63 9.17
N ILE A 72 -2.90 5.33 9.16
CA ILE A 72 -3.37 4.39 10.18
C ILE A 72 -2.83 4.73 11.56
N LYS A 73 -1.54 5.07 11.67
CA LYS A 73 -0.89 5.48 12.93
C LYS A 73 -1.51 6.77 13.49
N ALA A 74 -1.93 7.69 12.62
CA ALA A 74 -2.69 8.88 13.00
C ALA A 74 -4.16 8.58 13.37
N GLY A 75 -4.60 7.31 13.33
CA GLY A 75 -5.97 6.89 13.64
C GLY A 75 -6.99 7.23 12.56
N ALA A 76 -6.53 7.73 11.41
CA ALA A 76 -7.36 8.08 10.26
C ALA A 76 -7.63 6.86 9.37
N VAL A 77 -8.55 7.01 8.41
CA VAL A 77 -8.98 5.95 7.48
C VAL A 77 -8.35 6.20 6.11
N ALA A 78 -7.59 5.22 5.63
CA ALA A 78 -6.95 5.30 4.31
C ALA A 78 -7.96 4.98 3.18
N VAL A 79 -8.26 5.95 2.32
CA VAL A 79 -9.10 5.75 1.14
C VAL A 79 -8.19 5.55 -0.07
N THR A 80 -8.09 4.33 -0.58
CA THR A 80 -7.15 4.01 -1.67
C THR A 80 -7.85 4.04 -3.01
N LEU A 81 -7.34 4.85 -3.94
CA LEU A 81 -7.89 5.09 -5.27
C LEU A 81 -6.85 4.72 -6.34
N SER A 82 -7.32 4.29 -7.51
CA SER A 82 -6.41 3.98 -8.62
C SER A 82 -5.92 5.27 -9.29
N GLY A 83 -4.61 5.36 -9.53
CA GLY A 83 -4.04 6.41 -10.38
C GLY A 83 -4.47 6.33 -11.85
N SER A 84 -5.17 5.26 -12.27
CA SER A 84 -5.68 5.10 -13.63
C SER A 84 -7.12 5.61 -13.80
N LEU A 85 -7.78 6.08 -12.74
CA LEU A 85 -9.12 6.66 -12.83
C LEU A 85 -9.11 7.89 -13.73
N THR A 86 -10.15 8.06 -14.54
CA THR A 86 -10.39 9.33 -15.26
C THR A 86 -10.78 10.44 -14.28
N ALA A 87 -10.67 11.70 -14.70
CA ALA A 87 -11.07 12.84 -13.87
C ALA A 87 -12.52 12.74 -13.37
N ASN A 88 -13.44 12.25 -14.20
CA ASN A 88 -14.85 12.10 -13.84
C ASN A 88 -15.05 10.99 -12.80
N GLU A 89 -14.41 9.84 -12.97
CA GLU A 89 -14.45 8.76 -11.98
C GLU A 89 -13.82 9.18 -10.66
N LEU A 90 -12.67 9.85 -10.71
CA LEU A 90 -11.98 10.38 -9.53
C LEU A 90 -12.88 11.36 -8.77
N SER A 91 -13.53 12.29 -9.49
CA SER A 91 -14.51 13.22 -8.91
C SER A 91 -15.63 12.51 -8.16
N ILE A 92 -16.24 11.49 -8.76
CA ILE A 92 -17.31 10.70 -8.13
C ILE A 92 -16.81 10.09 -6.81
N LEU A 93 -15.63 9.47 -6.81
CA LEU A 93 -15.11 8.76 -5.64
C LEU A 93 -14.62 9.72 -4.54
N VAL A 94 -14.01 10.84 -4.91
CA VAL A 94 -13.59 11.88 -3.96
C VAL A 94 -14.82 12.53 -3.32
N ASN A 95 -15.85 12.86 -4.09
CA ASN A 95 -17.11 13.39 -3.55
C ASN A 95 -17.85 12.40 -2.63
N HIS A 96 -17.78 11.11 -2.94
CA HIS A 96 -18.39 10.07 -2.12
C HIS A 96 -17.60 9.80 -0.82
N SER A 97 -16.26 9.77 -0.91
CA SER A 97 -15.40 9.49 0.26
C SER A 97 -15.08 10.71 1.12
N LYS A 98 -15.16 11.93 0.58
CA LYS A 98 -14.85 13.19 1.27
C LYS A 98 -13.52 13.14 2.05
N PRO A 99 -12.39 12.80 1.40
CA PRO A 99 -11.11 12.79 2.08
C PRO A 99 -10.71 14.22 2.46
N ARG A 100 -10.19 14.40 3.67
CA ARG A 100 -9.67 15.68 4.15
C ARG A 100 -8.43 16.12 3.37
N LEU A 101 -7.57 15.15 3.04
CA LEU A 101 -6.30 15.33 2.35
C LEU A 101 -6.11 14.20 1.33
N MET A 102 -5.29 14.43 0.30
CA MET A 102 -4.96 13.43 -0.73
C MET A 102 -3.46 13.32 -0.92
N PHE A 103 -2.89 12.13 -0.80
CA PHE A 103 -1.53 11.83 -1.29
C PHE A 103 -1.61 11.29 -2.71
N THR A 104 -0.83 11.85 -3.63
CA THR A 104 -0.97 11.57 -5.06
C THR A 104 0.34 11.71 -5.82
N SER A 105 0.33 11.36 -7.11
CA SER A 105 1.38 11.76 -8.06
C SER A 105 1.09 13.10 -8.73
N GLU A 106 2.12 13.76 -9.25
CA GLU A 106 2.01 15.00 -10.02
C GLU A 106 1.07 14.86 -11.22
N ALA A 107 1.04 13.68 -11.86
CA ALA A 107 0.16 13.37 -12.99
C ALA A 107 -1.34 13.51 -12.66
N LYS A 108 -1.72 13.46 -11.38
CA LYS A 108 -3.10 13.61 -10.91
C LYS A 108 -3.40 14.93 -10.22
N LEU A 109 -2.40 15.81 -10.09
CA LEU A 109 -2.54 17.09 -9.40
C LEU A 109 -3.60 17.97 -10.06
N ALA A 110 -3.53 18.16 -11.39
CA ALA A 110 -4.47 19.04 -12.11
C ALA A 110 -5.93 18.59 -11.98
N GLU A 111 -6.19 17.28 -12.00
CA GLU A 111 -7.53 16.73 -11.79
C GLU A 111 -8.03 16.96 -10.36
N LEU A 112 -7.16 16.79 -9.35
CA LEU A 112 -7.51 16.95 -7.94
C LEU A 112 -7.67 18.42 -7.51
N GLU A 113 -6.90 19.35 -8.09
CA GLU A 113 -7.04 20.79 -7.82
C GLU A 113 -8.44 21.29 -8.22
N GLN A 114 -8.97 20.82 -9.35
CA GLN A 114 -10.35 21.13 -9.77
C GLN A 114 -11.42 20.63 -8.78
N LEU A 115 -11.06 19.68 -7.91
CA LEU A 115 -11.97 19.11 -6.93
C LEU A 115 -11.90 19.80 -5.57
N LYS A 116 -10.90 20.64 -5.27
CA LYS A 116 -10.80 21.32 -3.98
C LYS A 116 -12.05 22.15 -3.67
N ASP A 117 -12.48 22.96 -4.62
CA ASP A 117 -13.64 23.84 -4.47
C ASP A 117 -14.97 23.06 -4.43
N ALA A 118 -15.06 21.96 -5.19
CA ALA A 118 -16.31 21.21 -5.37
C ALA A 118 -16.55 20.12 -4.32
N SER A 119 -15.49 19.52 -3.76
CA SER A 119 -15.57 18.31 -2.93
C SER A 119 -15.19 18.50 -1.46
N GLY A 120 -14.68 19.68 -1.10
CA GLY A 120 -14.16 19.96 0.25
C GLY A 120 -12.82 19.28 0.54
N LEU A 121 -12.11 18.82 -0.49
CA LEU A 121 -10.73 18.34 -0.38
C LEU A 121 -9.83 19.49 0.07
N GLY A 122 -9.21 19.35 1.24
CA GLY A 122 -8.46 20.44 1.87
C GLY A 122 -7.08 20.67 1.28
N LYS A 123 -6.22 19.63 1.25
CA LYS A 123 -4.86 19.74 0.71
C LYS A 123 -4.45 18.49 -0.08
N ILE A 124 -3.57 18.70 -1.04
CA ILE A 124 -2.98 17.69 -1.91
C ILE A 124 -1.48 17.60 -1.61
N ILE A 125 -1.02 16.39 -1.34
CA ILE A 125 0.37 16.05 -0.99
C ILE A 125 1.01 15.35 -2.20
N CYS A 126 1.82 16.08 -2.95
CA CYS A 126 2.64 15.58 -4.07
C CYS A 126 3.64 16.67 -4.50
N PRO A 127 4.65 16.35 -5.34
CA PRO A 127 5.42 17.39 -6.02
C PRO A 127 4.50 18.38 -6.73
N GLY A 128 4.68 19.68 -6.47
CA GLY A 128 3.86 20.76 -7.03
C GLY A 128 2.50 20.99 -6.38
N GLY A 129 2.09 20.16 -5.40
CA GLY A 129 0.85 20.34 -4.63
C GLY A 129 0.98 21.38 -3.52
N ASP A 130 0.05 21.36 -2.55
CA ASP A 130 0.12 22.25 -1.37
C ASP A 130 1.33 21.96 -0.48
N LEU A 131 1.82 20.72 -0.54
CA LEU A 131 2.95 20.20 0.21
C LEU A 131 3.51 18.98 -0.53
N ASP A 132 4.82 18.78 -0.52
CA ASP A 132 5.40 17.49 -0.91
C ASP A 132 5.50 16.52 0.30
N LEU A 133 5.87 15.27 0.03
CA LEU A 133 5.96 14.24 1.07
C LEU A 133 7.11 14.51 2.05
N ASP A 134 8.22 15.07 1.59
CA ASP A 134 9.39 15.35 2.43
C ASP A 134 9.10 16.49 3.41
N GLN A 135 8.42 17.53 2.95
CA GLN A 135 7.91 18.61 3.77
C GLN A 135 6.95 18.09 4.86
N LEU A 136 6.04 17.16 4.53
CA LEU A 136 5.19 16.51 5.53
C LEU A 136 6.02 15.76 6.58
N MET A 137 6.99 14.97 6.13
CA MET A 137 7.85 14.20 7.02
C MET A 137 8.74 15.08 7.90
N ASN A 138 9.16 16.25 7.40
CA ASN A 138 9.94 17.25 8.14
C ASN A 138 9.11 17.96 9.21
N MET A 139 7.80 18.07 9.03
CA MET A 139 6.90 18.53 10.09
C MET A 139 6.78 17.50 11.22
N GLY A 140 6.95 16.21 10.92
CA GLY A 140 6.76 15.10 11.86
C GLY A 140 7.96 14.75 12.73
N SER A 141 7.75 13.79 13.64
CA SER A 141 8.77 13.11 14.45
C SER A 141 8.89 11.65 14.00
N GLY A 142 10.13 11.15 13.91
CA GLY A 142 10.41 9.74 13.60
C GLY A 142 10.10 8.77 14.76
N SER A 143 9.99 9.29 15.98
CA SER A 143 9.54 8.53 17.14
C SER A 143 8.08 8.86 17.43
N PHE A 144 7.21 7.87 17.22
CA PHE A 144 5.77 7.97 17.47
C PHE A 144 5.21 6.57 17.72
N LYS A 145 4.25 6.48 18.64
CA LYS A 145 3.44 5.28 18.85
C LYS A 145 2.08 5.53 18.21
N ALA A 146 1.59 4.56 17.42
CA ALA A 146 0.27 4.65 16.82
C ALA A 146 -0.81 5.03 17.84
N LEU A 147 -1.75 5.90 17.45
CA LEU A 147 -2.91 6.19 18.28
C LEU A 147 -3.72 4.92 18.50
N ASP A 148 -4.24 4.75 19.72
CA ASP A 148 -5.08 3.60 20.02
C ASP A 148 -6.42 3.72 19.31
N ARG A 149 -6.90 2.59 18.78
CA ARG A 149 -8.13 2.47 18.00
C ARG A 149 -8.85 1.18 18.35
N GLU A 150 -10.17 1.25 18.37
CA GLU A 150 -11.01 0.09 18.60
C GLU A 150 -10.88 -0.89 17.43
N ARG A 151 -10.82 -2.19 17.73
CA ARG A 151 -10.54 -3.22 16.70
C ARG A 151 -11.54 -3.21 15.53
N ARG A 152 -12.77 -2.76 15.79
CA ARG A 152 -13.88 -2.70 14.81
C ARG A 152 -13.98 -1.35 14.10
N GLU A 153 -13.14 -0.37 14.43
CA GLU A 153 -13.07 0.88 13.68
C GLU A 153 -12.45 0.66 12.29
N LYS A 154 -12.84 1.52 11.35
CA LYS A 154 -12.38 1.50 9.97
C LYS A 154 -10.90 1.89 9.91
N ALA A 155 -10.14 1.16 9.11
CA ALA A 155 -8.73 1.42 8.82
C ALA A 155 -8.51 1.80 7.35
N ALA A 156 -9.28 1.18 6.44
CA ALA A 156 -9.17 1.45 5.01
C ALA A 156 -10.53 1.40 4.30
N ILE A 157 -10.64 2.11 3.19
CA ILE A 157 -11.77 2.04 2.25
C ILE A 157 -11.22 1.80 0.85
N LEU A 158 -11.70 0.72 0.23
CA LEU A 158 -11.36 0.37 -1.15
C LEU A 158 -12.64 0.42 -1.99
N TYR A 159 -12.54 0.92 -3.21
CA TYR A 159 -13.69 0.97 -4.13
C TYR A 159 -13.71 -0.23 -5.06
N THR A 160 -14.90 -0.79 -5.25
CA THR A 160 -15.15 -1.87 -6.21
C THR A 160 -16.18 -1.43 -7.23
N GLY A 161 -16.01 -1.84 -8.50
CA GLY A 161 -17.02 -1.70 -9.53
C GLY A 161 -18.26 -2.52 -9.16
N GLY A 162 -19.24 -1.87 -8.53
CA GLY A 162 -20.50 -2.52 -8.17
C GLY A 162 -21.29 -2.87 -9.43
N THR A 163 -22.12 -3.91 -9.36
CA THR A 163 -23.03 -4.32 -10.45
C THR A 163 -24.05 -3.26 -10.84
N THR A 164 -24.21 -2.20 -10.03
CA THR A 164 -25.21 -1.14 -10.16
C THR A 164 -24.68 0.12 -10.89
N GLY A 165 -23.51 0.06 -11.52
CA GLY A 165 -22.90 1.17 -12.28
C GLY A 165 -22.14 2.20 -11.42
N MET A 166 -22.55 2.42 -10.16
CA MET A 166 -21.81 3.25 -9.20
C MET A 166 -20.83 2.41 -8.36
N PRO A 167 -19.53 2.77 -8.28
CA PRO A 167 -18.59 2.09 -7.41
C PRO A 167 -18.98 2.19 -5.94
N LYS A 168 -18.79 1.10 -5.20
CA LYS A 168 -19.13 1.00 -3.76
C LYS A 168 -17.85 0.98 -2.93
N GLY A 169 -17.83 1.77 -1.86
CA GLY A 169 -16.71 1.80 -0.91
C GLY A 169 -16.84 0.68 0.12
N VAL A 170 -15.93 -0.29 0.07
CA VAL A 170 -15.83 -1.38 1.05
C VAL A 170 -15.05 -0.87 2.25
N MET A 171 -15.73 -0.77 3.39
CA MET A 171 -15.13 -0.33 4.66
C MET A 171 -14.46 -1.50 5.36
N LEU A 172 -13.13 -1.46 5.50
CA LEU A 172 -12.34 -2.50 6.13
C LEU A 172 -11.92 -2.04 7.52
N THR A 173 -12.18 -2.87 8.53
CA THR A 173 -11.81 -2.61 9.92
C THR A 173 -10.39 -3.06 10.22
N HIS A 174 -9.77 -2.53 11.29
CA HIS A 174 -8.45 -2.99 11.73
C HIS A 174 -8.40 -4.51 11.96
N GLU A 175 -9.40 -5.04 12.66
CA GLU A 175 -9.56 -6.48 12.90
C GLU A 175 -9.70 -7.27 11.60
N GLY A 176 -10.55 -6.82 10.67
CA GLY A 176 -10.80 -7.52 9.41
C GLY A 176 -9.54 -7.64 8.55
N ILE A 177 -8.77 -6.55 8.47
CA ILE A 177 -7.51 -6.57 7.73
C ILE A 177 -6.48 -7.45 8.44
N HIS A 178 -6.31 -7.30 9.76
CA HIS A 178 -5.35 -8.10 10.52
C HIS A 178 -5.65 -9.61 10.42
N PHE A 179 -6.92 -9.99 10.54
CA PHE A 179 -7.36 -11.37 10.37
C PHE A 179 -7.07 -11.91 8.96
N SER A 180 -7.38 -11.13 7.93
CA SER A 180 -7.10 -11.50 6.53
C SER A 180 -5.59 -11.69 6.29
N ALA A 181 -4.78 -10.72 6.71
CA ALA A 181 -3.33 -10.79 6.59
C ALA A 181 -2.75 -12.00 7.34
N HIS A 182 -3.25 -12.29 8.54
CA HIS A 182 -2.85 -13.46 9.32
C HIS A 182 -3.26 -14.76 8.62
N SER A 183 -4.49 -14.85 8.11
CA SER A 183 -4.98 -16.03 7.39
C SER A 183 -4.12 -16.35 6.16
N VAL A 184 -3.78 -15.32 5.38
CA VAL A 184 -2.86 -15.44 4.25
C VAL A 184 -1.48 -15.88 4.73
N ALA A 185 -0.89 -15.16 5.70
CA ALA A 185 0.45 -15.48 6.16
C ALA A 185 0.56 -16.91 6.73
N HIS A 186 -0.47 -17.37 7.44
CA HIS A 186 -0.55 -18.73 7.95
C HIS A 186 -0.66 -19.76 6.81
N SER A 187 -1.59 -19.55 5.87
CA SER A 187 -1.85 -20.50 4.78
C SER A 187 -0.66 -20.65 3.84
N GLU A 188 0.08 -19.57 3.61
CA GLU A 188 1.28 -19.55 2.77
C GLU A 188 2.56 -19.96 3.51
N ARG A 189 2.46 -20.17 4.84
CA ARG A 189 3.59 -20.41 5.73
C ARG A 189 4.65 -19.33 5.57
N SER A 190 4.22 -18.07 5.63
CA SER A 190 5.10 -16.91 5.50
C SER A 190 6.08 -16.84 6.67
N THR A 191 7.28 -16.34 6.39
CA THR A 191 8.32 -16.05 7.37
C THR A 191 8.98 -14.71 7.02
N GLU A 192 9.83 -14.22 7.90
CA GLU A 192 10.66 -13.03 7.71
C GLU A 192 11.69 -13.20 6.58
N SER A 193 11.94 -14.44 6.14
CA SER A 193 12.86 -14.76 5.06
C SER A 193 12.23 -14.68 3.66
N ASP A 194 10.92 -14.45 3.58
CA ASP A 194 10.22 -14.39 2.30
C ASP A 194 10.43 -13.09 1.55
N VAL A 195 10.51 -13.19 0.22
CA VAL A 195 10.50 -12.06 -0.69
C VAL A 195 9.35 -12.23 -1.67
N ALA A 196 8.36 -11.34 -1.57
CA ALA A 196 7.16 -11.31 -2.37
C ALA A 196 7.27 -10.27 -3.49
N LEU A 197 7.20 -10.72 -4.75
CA LEU A 197 7.11 -9.82 -5.89
C LEU A 197 5.70 -9.20 -5.96
N CYS A 198 5.63 -7.88 -6.09
CA CYS A 198 4.37 -7.15 -6.22
C CYS A 198 4.43 -6.09 -7.33
N PHE A 199 3.70 -6.37 -8.42
CA PHE A 199 3.33 -5.39 -9.45
C PHE A 199 1.81 -5.14 -9.48
N LEU A 200 1.06 -5.77 -8.57
CA LEU A 200 -0.39 -5.63 -8.49
C LEU A 200 -0.74 -4.40 -7.65
N PRO A 201 -1.66 -3.52 -8.10
CA PRO A 201 -1.90 -2.23 -7.45
C PRO A 201 -2.38 -2.35 -6.00
N PHE A 202 -1.85 -1.50 -5.11
CA PHE A 202 -2.27 -1.42 -3.70
C PHE A 202 -3.63 -0.77 -3.48
N ASN A 203 -4.26 -0.21 -4.51
CA ASN A 203 -5.67 0.19 -4.44
C ASN A 203 -6.63 -0.99 -4.69
N HIS A 204 -6.11 -2.18 -5.03
CA HIS A 204 -6.87 -3.40 -5.18
C HIS A 204 -6.70 -4.29 -3.92
N VAL A 205 -7.79 -4.88 -3.44
CA VAL A 205 -7.80 -5.63 -2.16
C VAL A 205 -6.79 -6.76 -2.14
N PHE A 206 -6.56 -7.42 -3.27
CA PHE A 206 -5.55 -8.47 -3.38
C PHE A 206 -4.13 -7.93 -3.18
N GLY A 207 -3.76 -6.84 -3.88
CA GLY A 207 -2.43 -6.22 -3.73
C GLY A 207 -2.20 -5.70 -2.31
N GLN A 208 -3.22 -5.06 -1.72
CA GLN A 208 -3.10 -4.42 -0.41
C GLN A 208 -3.19 -5.41 0.76
N MET A 209 -4.14 -6.33 0.74
CA MET A 209 -4.41 -7.23 1.86
C MET A 209 -3.57 -8.49 1.77
N HIS A 210 -3.66 -9.20 0.63
CA HIS A 210 -3.02 -10.49 0.43
C HIS A 210 -1.50 -10.35 0.30
N ILE A 211 -1.02 -9.37 -0.47
CA ILE A 211 0.42 -9.22 -0.69
C ILE A 211 1.02 -8.29 0.36
N MET A 212 0.67 -7.00 0.36
CA MET A 212 1.33 -5.99 1.18
C MET A 212 1.15 -6.24 2.69
N ASN A 213 -0.09 -6.25 3.20
CA ASN A 213 -0.33 -6.39 4.64
C ASN A 213 0.11 -7.75 5.19
N ALA A 214 -0.05 -8.85 4.43
CA ALA A 214 0.43 -10.16 4.87
C ALA A 214 1.97 -10.22 4.92
N THR A 215 2.66 -9.61 3.95
CA THR A 215 4.13 -9.58 3.93
C THR A 215 4.68 -8.71 5.07
N ILE A 216 4.07 -7.56 5.35
CA ILE A 216 4.44 -6.71 6.48
C ILE A 216 4.19 -7.41 7.82
N LEU A 217 3.07 -8.13 7.95
CA LEU A 217 2.74 -8.91 9.14
C LEU A 217 3.77 -10.03 9.39
N SER A 218 4.23 -10.71 8.33
CA SER A 218 5.24 -11.77 8.44
C SER A 218 6.68 -11.27 8.44
N SER A 219 6.90 -9.95 8.48
CA SER A 219 8.22 -9.32 8.43
C SER A 219 9.06 -9.68 7.21
N GLY A 220 8.42 -10.06 6.09
CA GLY A 220 9.09 -10.38 4.82
C GLY A 220 9.43 -9.12 4.00
N CYS A 221 9.99 -9.31 2.80
CA CYS A 221 10.35 -8.22 1.90
C CYS A 221 9.37 -8.12 0.72
N LEU A 222 8.89 -6.91 0.42
CA LEU A 222 8.16 -6.61 -0.81
C LEU A 222 9.16 -6.17 -1.90
N GLU A 223 9.29 -6.96 -2.96
CA GLU A 223 10.00 -6.55 -4.18
C GLU A 223 8.99 -5.88 -5.11
N LEU A 224 9.08 -4.55 -5.27
CA LEU A 224 8.09 -3.77 -5.99
C LEU A 224 8.49 -3.50 -7.44
N LEU A 225 7.54 -3.70 -8.33
CA LEU A 225 7.57 -3.17 -9.70
C LEU A 225 6.39 -2.21 -9.87
N PRO A 226 6.58 -1.05 -10.55
CA PRO A 226 5.53 -0.06 -10.75
C PRO A 226 4.37 -0.59 -11.61
N SER A 227 4.68 -1.52 -12.51
CA SER A 227 3.74 -2.21 -13.40
C SER A 227 4.32 -3.57 -13.79
N PHE A 228 3.50 -4.40 -14.42
CA PHE A 228 3.95 -5.69 -14.92
C PHE A 228 4.91 -5.51 -16.11
N ASP A 229 6.12 -6.04 -15.96
CA ASP A 229 7.14 -6.13 -17.01
C ASP A 229 7.71 -7.56 -16.97
N MET A 230 7.55 -8.32 -18.06
CA MET A 230 7.93 -9.73 -18.09
C MET A 230 9.44 -9.91 -17.93
N ASP A 231 10.25 -9.09 -18.60
CA ASP A 231 11.70 -9.24 -18.59
C ASP A 231 12.25 -8.94 -17.19
N ARG A 232 11.74 -7.90 -16.53
CA ARG A 232 12.08 -7.60 -15.13
C ARG A 232 11.60 -8.65 -14.16
N VAL A 233 10.40 -9.19 -14.33
CA VAL A 233 9.91 -10.31 -13.51
C VAL A 233 10.88 -11.49 -13.61
N LEU A 234 11.26 -11.89 -14.82
CA LEU A 234 12.18 -13.01 -15.04
C LEU A 234 13.57 -12.75 -14.49
N GLU A 235 14.11 -11.53 -14.67
CA GLU A 235 15.40 -11.12 -14.10
C GLU A 235 15.41 -11.25 -12.57
N ILE A 236 14.36 -10.77 -11.91
CA ILE A 236 14.24 -10.83 -10.45
C ILE A 236 14.06 -12.29 -10.00
N MET A 237 13.27 -13.11 -10.69
CA MET A 237 13.16 -14.55 -10.40
C MET A 237 14.52 -15.25 -10.50
N GLN A 238 15.28 -14.97 -11.57
CA GLN A 238 16.62 -15.52 -11.79
C GLN A 238 17.65 -15.07 -10.74
N SER A 239 17.45 -13.92 -10.10
CA SER A 239 18.31 -13.48 -8.98
C SER A 239 18.31 -14.46 -7.79
N GLY A 240 17.35 -15.40 -7.75
CA GLY A 240 17.25 -16.43 -6.73
C GLY A 240 16.78 -15.91 -5.37
N ARG A 241 16.27 -14.68 -5.32
CA ARG A 241 15.79 -14.05 -4.08
C ARG A 241 14.29 -14.16 -3.87
N LEU A 242 13.50 -14.21 -4.94
CA LEU A 242 12.04 -14.34 -4.82
C LEU A 242 11.66 -15.70 -4.27
N THR A 243 10.79 -15.68 -3.26
CA THR A 243 10.18 -16.90 -2.70
C THR A 243 8.69 -16.98 -3.04
N LYS A 244 8.03 -15.84 -3.26
CA LYS A 244 6.60 -15.76 -3.54
C LYS A 244 6.31 -14.96 -4.82
N PHE A 245 5.49 -15.55 -5.67
CA PHE A 245 5.03 -14.93 -6.92
C PHE A 245 3.51 -14.91 -6.98
N PHE A 246 2.97 -13.71 -7.15
CA PHE A 246 1.54 -13.45 -7.25
C PHE A 246 1.24 -12.84 -8.61
N ALA A 247 0.30 -13.42 -9.36
CA ALA A 247 -0.07 -12.88 -10.66
C ALA A 247 -1.52 -13.24 -11.05
N VAL A 248 -2.02 -12.63 -12.11
CA VAL A 248 -3.31 -12.99 -12.71
C VAL A 248 -3.14 -14.14 -13.72
N PRO A 249 -4.21 -14.88 -14.08
CA PRO A 249 -4.10 -16.03 -14.99
C PRO A 249 -3.38 -15.72 -16.31
N THR A 250 -3.60 -14.53 -16.88
CA THR A 250 -2.96 -14.12 -18.15
C THR A 250 -1.44 -14.03 -18.06
N VAL A 251 -0.87 -13.71 -16.89
CA VAL A 251 0.57 -13.71 -16.67
C VAL A 251 1.11 -15.14 -16.60
N TYR A 252 0.43 -16.03 -15.88
CA TYR A 252 0.80 -17.45 -15.83
C TYR A 252 0.76 -18.09 -17.21
N MET A 253 -0.27 -17.78 -18.02
CA MET A 253 -0.34 -18.25 -19.40
C MET A 253 0.88 -17.81 -20.22
N ARG A 254 1.33 -16.55 -20.08
CA ARG A 254 2.54 -16.08 -20.75
C ARG A 254 3.80 -16.78 -20.24
N LEU A 255 3.94 -16.96 -18.92
CA LEU A 255 5.09 -17.68 -18.34
C LEU A 255 5.19 -19.12 -18.86
N LEU A 256 4.07 -19.83 -18.97
CA LEU A 256 4.02 -21.21 -19.45
C LEU A 256 4.38 -21.37 -20.93
N THR A 257 4.43 -20.28 -21.72
CA THR A 257 4.94 -20.32 -23.10
C THR A 257 6.46 -20.28 -23.18
N LEU A 258 7.17 -20.04 -22.07
CA LEU A 258 8.64 -19.98 -22.03
C LEU A 258 9.22 -21.40 -21.91
N GLY A 259 9.97 -21.83 -22.93
CA GLY A 259 10.58 -23.17 -22.98
C GLY A 259 11.66 -23.43 -21.91
N ASP A 260 12.17 -22.40 -21.25
CA ASP A 260 13.20 -22.49 -20.20
C ASP A 260 12.70 -22.03 -18.82
N LEU A 261 11.39 -21.94 -18.61
CA LEU A 261 10.77 -21.41 -17.38
C LEU A 261 11.32 -22.06 -16.10
N GLU A 262 11.47 -23.39 -16.08
CA GLU A 262 11.97 -24.13 -14.89
C GLU A 262 13.33 -23.60 -14.41
N LYS A 263 14.22 -23.26 -15.35
CA LYS A 263 15.55 -22.68 -15.04
C LYS A 263 15.47 -21.26 -14.51
N ARG A 264 14.34 -20.58 -14.72
CA ARG A 264 14.10 -19.18 -14.32
C ARG A 264 13.37 -19.05 -12.98
N LEU A 265 12.70 -20.10 -12.48
CA LEU A 265 11.90 -20.05 -11.25
C LEU A 265 12.73 -19.82 -9.97
N GLY A 266 14.04 -20.10 -9.99
CA GLY A 266 14.95 -19.79 -8.88
C GLY A 266 14.51 -20.44 -7.55
N ARG A 267 14.26 -19.62 -6.52
CA ARG A 267 13.84 -20.05 -5.17
C ARG A 267 12.33 -19.92 -4.92
N LEU A 268 11.53 -19.74 -5.97
CA LEU A 268 10.08 -19.66 -5.83
C LEU A 268 9.55 -20.94 -5.19
N ARG A 269 8.88 -20.77 -4.04
CA ARG A 269 8.24 -21.85 -3.28
C ARG A 269 6.72 -21.71 -3.25
N TYR A 270 6.21 -20.54 -3.59
CA TYR A 270 4.78 -20.24 -3.57
C TYR A 270 4.38 -19.41 -4.78
N CYS A 271 3.39 -19.90 -5.52
CA CYS A 271 2.78 -19.24 -6.66
C CYS A 271 1.27 -19.17 -6.43
N PHE A 272 0.67 -17.99 -6.59
CA PHE A 272 -0.77 -17.83 -6.43
C PHE A 272 -1.37 -17.01 -7.58
N SER A 273 -2.42 -17.58 -8.18
CA SER A 273 -3.19 -16.90 -9.23
C SER A 273 -4.38 -16.16 -8.65
N ALA A 274 -4.36 -14.83 -8.73
CA ALA A 274 -5.50 -13.99 -8.41
C ALA A 274 -6.51 -14.03 -9.56
N ALA A 275 -7.56 -14.84 -9.39
CA ALA A 275 -8.70 -14.96 -10.29
C ALA A 275 -10.00 -14.86 -9.50
#